data_AF-A0A8S3F665-F1
#
_entry.id   AF-A0A8S3F665-F1
#
_cell.length_a   1.000
_cell.length_b   1.000
_cell.length_c   1.000
_cell.angle_alpha   90.00
_cell.angle_beta   90.00
_cell.angle_gamma   90.00
#
_symmetry.space_group_name_H-M   'P 1'
#
loop_
_entity.id
_entity.type
_entity.pdbx_description
1 polymer ?
#
loop_
_entity_poly.entity_id
_entity_poly.type
_entity_poly.pdbx_seq_one_letter_code
_entity_poly.pdbx_strand_id
1 'polypeptide(L)'
;MNYDERFTPLNEISHALRTTDEHDNLVKELLTLNNHTVLRGVADDSPLSKLISFHPVISLPNDIMHDINEGLCGKVLLAMLRETSTKRLLSYGEIEDRLISFKYGFNDKENKPPILRKKHLAKGKLIGTASQKMCLFTLFPIIFFDIIEQ
;
A
#
# COMPACT_ATOMS: atom_id res chain seq x y z
N MET A 1 -2.07 1.79 -22.81
CA MET A 1 -1.71 2.99 -22.03
C MET A 1 -1.04 2.53 -20.75
N ASN A 2 0.24 2.87 -20.55
CA ASN A 2 1.06 2.34 -19.45
C ASN A 2 0.67 3.01 -18.12
N TYR A 3 0.51 2.24 -17.05
CA TYR A 3 0.00 2.74 -15.76
C TYR A 3 1.02 3.63 -15.03
N ASP A 4 2.31 3.49 -15.34
CA ASP A 4 3.42 4.20 -14.69
C ASP A 4 3.58 5.66 -15.15
N GLU A 5 2.99 6.06 -16.28
CA GLU A 5 3.14 7.43 -16.85
C GLU A 5 2.17 8.46 -16.23
N ARG A 6 1.29 8.04 -15.31
CA ARG A 6 0.24 8.89 -14.71
C ARG A 6 0.59 9.47 -13.34
N PHE A 7 1.73 9.13 -12.76
CA PHE A 7 2.06 9.52 -11.39
C PHE A 7 3.30 10.39 -11.33
N THR A 8 3.25 11.41 -10.46
CA THR A 8 4.39 12.27 -10.17
C THR A 8 5.53 11.45 -9.57
N PRO A 9 6.76 11.56 -10.11
CA PRO A 9 7.94 10.89 -9.56
C PRO A 9 8.12 11.18 -8.05
N LEU A 10 8.49 10.16 -7.26
CA LEU A 10 8.63 10.25 -5.80
C LEU A 10 9.57 11.37 -5.32
N ASN A 11 10.59 11.68 -6.10
CA ASN A 11 11.56 12.76 -5.87
C ASN A 11 10.97 14.17 -6.07
N GLU A 12 9.81 14.29 -6.72
CA GLU A 12 9.09 15.55 -6.94
C GLU A 12 7.92 15.72 -5.96
N ILE A 13 7.68 14.73 -5.10
CA ILE A 13 6.64 14.80 -4.07
C ILE A 13 7.16 15.61 -2.90
N SER A 14 6.54 16.77 -2.65
CA SER A 14 6.74 17.54 -1.43
C SER A 14 6.27 16.72 -0.22
N HIS A 15 7.06 16.72 0.85
CA HIS A 15 6.68 16.09 2.13
C HIS A 15 5.67 16.90 2.93
N ALA A 16 5.35 18.13 2.51
CA ALA A 16 4.31 18.95 3.13
C ALA A 16 2.91 18.45 2.72
N LEU A 17 1.97 18.47 3.67
CA LEU A 17 0.57 18.20 3.39
C LEU A 17 0.02 19.29 2.46
N ARG A 18 -0.75 18.87 1.44
CA ARG A 18 -1.39 19.78 0.50
C ARG A 18 -2.35 20.69 1.25
N THR A 19 -2.29 22.00 1.00
CA THR A 19 -3.26 22.96 1.52
C THR A 19 -4.50 23.08 0.61
N THR A 20 -5.57 23.70 1.11
CA THR A 20 -6.78 23.94 0.30
C THR A 20 -6.47 24.82 -0.92
N ASP A 21 -5.71 25.90 -0.72
CA ASP A 21 -5.36 26.84 -1.79
C ASP A 21 -4.49 26.20 -2.87
N GLU A 22 -3.54 25.35 -2.47
CA GLU A 22 -2.73 24.57 -3.40
C GLU A 22 -3.58 23.60 -4.22
N HIS A 23 -4.54 22.93 -3.60
CA HIS A 23 -5.45 22.03 -4.31
C HIS A 23 -6.29 22.77 -5.35
N ASP A 24 -6.88 23.90 -4.98
CA ASP A 24 -7.70 24.72 -5.88
C ASP A 24 -6.90 25.24 -7.07
N ASN A 25 -5.65 25.62 -6.86
CA ASN A 25 -4.76 26.04 -7.94
C ASN A 25 -4.44 24.89 -8.90
N LEU A 26 -4.21 23.68 -8.39
CA LEU A 26 -3.98 22.49 -9.22
C LEU A 26 -5.22 22.10 -10.03
N VAL A 27 -6.42 22.20 -9.44
CA VAL A 27 -7.67 21.95 -10.16
C VAL A 27 -7.86 22.96 -11.30
N LYS A 28 -7.62 24.26 -11.04
CA LYS A 28 -7.67 25.30 -12.09
C LYS A 28 -6.68 25.02 -13.22
N GLU A 29 -5.44 24.67 -12.87
CA GLU A 29 -4.40 24.34 -13.84
C GLU A 29 -4.80 23.14 -14.72
N LEU A 30 -5.34 22.08 -14.10
CA LEU A 30 -5.81 20.88 -14.78
C LEU A 30 -6.94 21.19 -15.78
N LEU A 31 -7.93 22.00 -15.36
CA LEU A 31 -9.03 22.43 -16.23
C LEU A 31 -8.56 23.29 -17.41
N THR A 32 -7.47 24.05 -17.26
CA THR A 32 -6.90 24.84 -18.37
C THR A 32 -6.08 24.03 -19.36
N LEU A 33 -5.46 22.93 -18.91
CA LEU A 33 -4.52 22.16 -19.72
C LEU A 33 -5.18 21.25 -20.75
N ASN A 34 -6.51 20.98 -20.66
CA ASN A 34 -7.31 20.11 -21.55
C ASN A 34 -6.74 18.70 -21.84
N ASN A 35 -5.60 18.35 -21.23
CA ASN A 35 -4.99 17.04 -21.29
C ASN A 35 -5.46 16.27 -20.06
N HIS A 36 -6.00 15.07 -20.26
CA HIS A 36 -6.47 14.16 -19.20
C HIS A 36 -5.31 13.55 -18.38
N THR A 37 -4.39 14.39 -17.91
CA THR A 37 -3.22 14.00 -17.13
C THR A 37 -3.46 14.36 -15.66
N VAL A 38 -3.24 13.38 -14.78
CA VAL A 38 -3.26 13.59 -13.33
C VAL A 38 -2.12 14.54 -12.96
N LEU A 39 -2.45 15.68 -12.36
CA LEU A 39 -1.47 16.70 -11.95
C LEU A 39 -1.21 16.57 -10.45
N ARG A 40 0.00 16.13 -10.07
CA ARG A 40 0.42 15.99 -8.67
C ARG A 40 -0.58 15.20 -7.80
N GLY A 41 -1.22 14.20 -8.39
CA GLY A 41 -2.22 13.36 -7.72
C GLY A 41 -3.65 13.92 -7.72
N VAL A 42 -3.91 15.08 -8.34
CA VAL A 42 -5.26 15.59 -8.62
C VAL A 42 -5.65 15.13 -10.02
N ALA A 43 -6.77 14.42 -10.13
CA ALA A 43 -7.22 13.85 -11.41
C ALA A 43 -8.32 14.69 -12.07
N ASP A 44 -9.21 15.27 -11.27
CA ASP A 44 -10.34 16.07 -11.72
C ASP A 44 -10.88 16.90 -10.54
N ASP A 45 -11.80 17.83 -10.83
CA ASP A 45 -12.60 18.51 -9.81
C ASP A 45 -13.57 17.52 -9.15
N SER A 46 -13.69 17.59 -7.83
CA SER A 46 -14.59 16.71 -7.09
C SER A 46 -16.04 17.20 -7.22
N PRO A 47 -16.99 16.34 -7.60
CA PRO A 47 -18.42 16.72 -7.60
C PRO A 47 -18.91 17.18 -6.22
N LEU A 48 -18.27 16.71 -5.15
CA LEU A 48 -18.59 17.05 -3.77
C LEU A 48 -18.11 18.46 -3.38
N SER A 49 -17.20 19.08 -4.13
CA SER A 49 -16.75 20.47 -3.90
C SER A 49 -17.90 21.48 -4.00
N LYS A 50 -19.04 21.10 -4.59
CA LYS A 50 -20.26 21.93 -4.67
C LYS A 50 -21.01 22.04 -3.33
N LEU A 51 -20.67 21.21 -2.34
CA LEU A 51 -21.29 21.24 -1.03
C LEU A 51 -20.63 22.32 -0.15
N ILE A 52 -21.44 23.11 0.55
CA ILE A 52 -21.03 24.31 1.32
C ILE A 52 -19.92 24.03 2.35
N SER A 53 -19.83 22.81 2.88
CA SER A 53 -18.89 22.45 3.95
C SER A 53 -17.97 21.29 3.58
N PHE A 54 -17.76 21.05 2.29
CA PHE A 54 -16.88 20.01 1.81
C PHE A 54 -15.71 20.60 1.03
N HIS A 55 -14.51 20.20 1.41
CA HIS A 55 -13.32 20.41 0.61
C HIS A 55 -12.46 19.13 0.65
N PRO A 56 -12.05 18.55 -0.50
CA PRO A 56 -11.38 17.24 -0.56
C PRO A 56 -10.17 17.09 0.38
N VAL A 57 -9.39 18.17 0.57
CA VAL A 57 -8.19 18.18 1.42
C VAL A 57 -8.49 18.01 2.91
N ILE A 58 -9.61 18.53 3.42
CA ILE A 58 -9.88 18.59 4.87
C ILE A 58 -11.10 17.78 5.30
N SER A 59 -12.01 17.49 4.37
CA SER A 59 -13.30 16.86 4.68
C SER A 59 -13.29 15.34 4.49
N LEU A 60 -12.29 14.78 3.80
CA LEU A 60 -12.13 13.34 3.66
C LEU A 60 -11.26 12.80 4.82
N PRO A 61 -11.72 11.76 5.54
CA PRO A 61 -10.89 11.11 6.53
C PRO A 61 -9.76 10.34 5.84
N ASN A 62 -8.68 10.09 6.58
CA ASN A 62 -7.62 9.19 6.13
C ASN A 62 -8.20 7.81 5.83
N ASP A 63 -7.71 7.17 4.76
CA ASP A 63 -8.21 5.88 4.31
C ASP A 63 -7.29 4.78 4.83
N ILE A 64 -7.73 4.11 5.89
CA ILE A 64 -7.00 3.00 6.52
C ILE A 64 -6.62 1.92 5.50
N MET A 65 -7.49 1.63 4.52
CA MET A 65 -7.21 0.60 3.54
C MET A 65 -6.05 1.01 2.64
N HIS A 66 -6.04 2.23 2.13
CA HIS A 66 -4.97 2.68 1.24
C HIS A 66 -3.69 3.04 1.99
N ASP A 67 -3.80 3.76 3.12
CA ASP A 67 -2.65 4.25 3.87
C ASP A 67 -1.95 3.13 4.66
N ILE A 68 -2.73 2.32 5.37
CA ILE A 68 -2.20 1.27 6.25
C ILE A 68 -2.11 -0.05 5.50
N ASN A 69 -3.24 -0.57 5.01
CA ASN A 69 -3.30 -1.95 4.52
C ASN A 69 -2.49 -2.13 3.21
N GLU A 70 -2.65 -1.20 2.26
CA GLU A 70 -1.91 -1.22 1.01
C GLU A 70 -0.56 -0.53 1.08
N GLY A 71 -0.51 0.64 1.74
CA GLY A 71 0.68 1.47 1.86
C GLY A 71 1.70 0.91 2.84
N LEU A 72 1.38 0.89 4.13
CA LEU A 72 2.34 0.56 5.20
C LEU A 72 2.59 -0.94 5.32
N CYS A 73 1.56 -1.77 5.50
CA CYS A 73 1.70 -3.18 5.85
C CYS A 73 2.48 -3.95 4.79
N GLY A 74 2.22 -3.68 3.50
CA GLY A 74 2.97 -4.30 2.40
C GLY A 74 4.47 -3.96 2.44
N LYS A 75 4.84 -2.72 2.78
CA LYS A 75 6.24 -2.27 2.87
C LYS A 75 6.93 -2.88 4.08
N VAL A 76 6.29 -2.88 5.24
CA VAL A 76 6.84 -3.44 6.49
C VAL A 76 7.05 -4.96 6.35
N LEU A 77 6.03 -5.70 5.88
CA LEU A 77 6.14 -7.14 5.66
C LEU A 77 7.29 -7.49 4.71
N LEU A 78 7.40 -6.75 3.60
CA LEU A 78 8.46 -6.99 2.62
C LEU A 78 9.84 -6.73 3.23
N ALA A 79 10.00 -5.65 4.01
CA ALA A 79 11.25 -5.36 4.70
C ALA A 79 11.61 -6.47 5.69
N MET A 80 10.65 -6.93 6.51
CA MET A 80 10.87 -8.01 7.47
C MET A 80 11.27 -9.32 6.77
N LEU A 81 10.54 -9.73 5.73
CA LEU A 81 10.81 -10.96 4.96
C LEU A 81 12.17 -10.91 4.24
N ARG A 82 12.61 -9.72 3.81
CA ARG A 82 13.93 -9.53 3.21
C ARG A 82 15.01 -9.62 4.26
N GLU A 83 14.86 -8.93 5.38
CA GLU A 83 15.81 -8.96 6.49
C GLU A 83 15.98 -10.36 7.07
N THR A 84 14.91 -11.13 7.22
CA THR A 84 15.00 -12.53 7.68
C THR A 84 15.80 -13.40 6.72
N SER A 85 15.70 -13.14 5.41
CA SER A 85 16.50 -13.83 4.40
C SER A 85 17.96 -13.37 4.38
N THR A 86 18.21 -12.07 4.48
CA THR A 86 19.56 -11.48 4.55
C THR A 86 20.33 -11.99 5.78
N LYS A 87 19.66 -12.06 6.93
CA LYS A 87 20.21 -12.60 8.18
C LYS A 87 20.28 -14.13 8.20
N ARG A 88 19.86 -14.81 7.12
CA ARG A 88 19.81 -16.27 6.99
C ARG A 88 19.01 -16.95 8.11
N LEU A 89 18.03 -16.25 8.68
CA LEU A 89 17.07 -16.80 9.64
C LEU A 89 16.07 -17.71 8.95
N LEU A 90 15.66 -17.35 7.73
CA LEU A 90 14.82 -18.17 6.86
C LEU A 90 15.22 -18.03 5.39
N SER A 91 15.18 -19.12 4.67
CA SER A 91 15.14 -19.14 3.22
C SER A 91 13.74 -18.75 2.69
N TYR A 92 13.69 -18.34 1.43
CA TYR A 92 12.41 -18.06 0.76
C TYR A 92 11.52 -19.30 0.65
N GLY A 93 12.08 -20.50 0.58
CA GLY A 93 11.32 -21.75 0.58
C GLY A 93 10.65 -21.99 1.93
N GLU A 94 11.38 -21.81 3.03
CA GLU A 94 10.81 -21.98 4.38
C GLU A 94 9.71 -20.96 4.68
N ILE A 95 9.85 -19.72 4.19
CA ILE A 95 8.78 -18.71 4.26
C ILE A 95 7.53 -19.21 3.52
N GLU A 96 7.71 -19.68 2.28
CA GLU A 96 6.61 -20.21 1.46
C GLU A 96 5.92 -21.40 2.14
N ASP A 97 6.69 -22.36 2.64
CA ASP A 97 6.20 -23.56 3.31
C ASP A 97 5.43 -23.22 4.60
N ARG A 98 5.91 -22.27 5.40
CA ARG A 98 5.22 -21.78 6.61
C ARG A 98 3.88 -21.15 6.27
N LEU A 99 3.82 -20.28 5.25
CA LEU A 99 2.58 -19.64 4.83
C LEU A 99 1.56 -20.63 4.27
N ILE A 100 2.02 -21.69 3.60
CA ILE A 100 1.17 -22.75 3.06
C ILE A 100 0.62 -23.63 4.20
N SER A 101 1.49 -24.07 5.11
CA SER A 101 1.18 -25.01 6.19
C SER A 101 0.44 -24.40 7.37
N PHE A 102 0.52 -23.07 7.55
CA PHE A 102 -0.19 -22.37 8.62
C PHE A 102 -1.71 -22.62 8.55
N LYS A 103 -2.30 -22.97 9.69
CA LYS A 103 -3.73 -23.21 9.82
C LYS A 103 -4.46 -21.89 10.11
N TYR A 104 -4.94 -21.26 9.04
CA TYR A 104 -5.74 -20.04 9.12
C TYR A 104 -7.08 -20.31 9.82
N GLY A 105 -7.47 -19.42 10.73
CA GLY A 105 -8.74 -19.51 11.44
C GLY A 105 -9.93 -19.25 10.51
N PHE A 106 -11.14 -19.47 11.04
CA PHE A 106 -12.38 -19.24 10.30
C PHE A 106 -12.47 -17.83 9.69
N ASN A 107 -12.06 -16.81 10.46
CA ASN A 107 -12.08 -15.41 10.02
C ASN A 107 -10.97 -15.05 9.02
N ASP A 108 -9.88 -15.81 8.99
CA ASP A 108 -8.70 -15.50 8.18
C ASP A 108 -8.70 -16.24 6.84
N LYS A 109 -9.52 -17.29 6.72
CA LYS A 109 -9.53 -18.21 5.57
C LYS A 109 -9.80 -17.52 4.25
N GLU A 110 -10.78 -16.61 4.23
CA GLU A 110 -11.14 -15.82 3.04
C GLU A 110 -10.05 -14.80 2.64
N ASN A 111 -9.26 -14.36 3.63
CA ASN A 111 -8.20 -13.37 3.45
C ASN A 111 -6.81 -14.00 3.49
N LYS A 112 -6.69 -15.31 3.23
CA LYS A 112 -5.40 -16.01 3.24
C LYS A 112 -4.42 -15.30 2.28
N PRO A 113 -3.21 -14.94 2.73
CA PRO A 113 -2.22 -14.30 1.88
C PRO A 113 -1.85 -15.21 0.70
N PRO A 114 -1.63 -14.63 -0.49
CA PRO A 114 -1.20 -15.40 -1.65
C PRO A 114 0.20 -15.97 -1.44
N ILE A 115 0.50 -17.05 -2.16
CA ILE A 115 1.78 -17.76 -2.05
C ILE A 115 2.95 -16.83 -2.42
N LEU A 116 3.82 -16.55 -1.44
CA LEU A 116 4.96 -15.66 -1.59
C LEU A 116 6.18 -16.38 -2.16
N ARG A 117 6.20 -16.53 -3.48
CA ARG A 117 7.36 -17.08 -4.19
C ARG A 117 8.55 -16.10 -4.16
N LYS A 118 9.77 -16.65 -4.24
CA LYS A 118 11.04 -15.88 -4.33
C LYS A 118 10.99 -14.72 -5.34
N LYS A 119 10.36 -14.92 -6.51
CA LYS A 119 10.21 -13.91 -7.56
C LYS A 119 9.43 -12.66 -7.11
N HIS A 120 8.50 -12.80 -6.16
CA HIS A 120 7.71 -11.67 -5.65
C HIS A 120 8.51 -10.83 -4.66
N LEU A 121 9.32 -11.49 -3.83
CA LEU A 121 10.17 -10.83 -2.83
C LEU A 121 11.35 -10.09 -3.47
N ALA A 122 11.86 -10.61 -4.59
CA ALA A 122 12.87 -9.92 -5.39
C ALA A 122 12.34 -8.62 -6.03
N LYS A 123 11.07 -8.58 -6.47
CA LYS A 123 10.47 -7.45 -7.21
C LYS A 123 10.13 -6.21 -6.37
N GLY A 124 10.33 -6.23 -5.06
CA GLY A 124 10.11 -5.02 -4.25
C GLY A 124 8.65 -4.72 -3.93
N LYS A 125 7.71 -5.61 -4.27
CA LYS A 125 6.29 -5.42 -4.03
C LYS A 125 5.64 -6.72 -3.55
N LEU A 126 4.97 -6.64 -2.40
CA LEU A 126 4.18 -7.75 -1.88
C LEU A 126 2.88 -7.88 -2.69
N ILE A 127 2.61 -9.09 -3.18
CA ILE A 127 1.38 -9.42 -3.90
C ILE A 127 0.19 -9.60 -2.94
N GLY A 128 -1.02 -9.48 -3.46
CA GLY A 128 -2.27 -9.67 -2.71
C GLY A 128 -3.07 -8.40 -2.49
N THR A 129 -4.33 -8.58 -2.09
CA THR A 129 -5.26 -7.50 -1.74
C THR A 129 -4.88 -6.84 -0.41
N ALA A 130 -5.47 -5.67 -0.12
CA ALA A 130 -5.34 -4.99 1.17
C ALA A 130 -5.62 -5.94 2.35
N SER A 131 -6.75 -6.66 2.31
CA SER A 131 -7.16 -7.60 3.36
C SER A 131 -6.20 -8.78 3.51
N GLN A 132 -5.64 -9.29 2.40
CA GLN A 132 -4.64 -10.37 2.43
C GLN A 132 -3.33 -9.93 3.08
N LYS A 133 -2.87 -8.71 2.78
CA LYS A 133 -1.68 -8.13 3.41
C LYS A 133 -1.91 -7.91 4.90
N MET A 134 -3.09 -7.44 5.30
CA MET A 134 -3.44 -7.28 6.72
C MET A 134 -3.53 -8.60 7.46
N CYS A 135 -4.10 -9.63 6.85
CA CYS A 135 -4.14 -10.98 7.41
C CYS A 135 -2.71 -11.46 7.69
N LEU A 136 -1.82 -11.35 6.71
CA LEU A 136 -0.41 -11.70 6.91
C LEU A 136 0.26 -10.83 7.98
N PHE A 137 0.05 -9.51 7.97
CA PHE A 137 0.65 -8.60 8.94
C PHE A 137 0.26 -8.94 10.37
N THR A 138 -1.02 -9.23 10.59
CA THR A 138 -1.57 -9.57 11.91
C THR A 138 -1.08 -10.93 12.39
N LEU A 139 -1.03 -11.92 11.49
CA LEU A 139 -0.61 -13.28 11.81
C LEU A 139 0.92 -13.47 11.77
N PHE A 140 1.67 -12.49 11.28
CA PHE A 140 3.13 -12.58 11.09
C PHE A 140 3.85 -13.05 12.37
N PRO A 141 3.63 -12.46 13.55
CA PRO A 141 4.33 -12.87 14.76
C PRO A 141 4.01 -14.32 15.16
N ILE A 142 2.83 -14.82 14.80
CA ILE A 142 2.36 -16.17 15.14
C ILE A 142 2.95 -17.20 14.17
N ILE A 143 2.94 -16.89 12.87
CA ILE A 143 3.49 -17.76 11.81
C ILE A 143 5.00 -17.98 11.98
N PHE A 144 5.69 -16.97 12.52
CA PHE A 144 7.14 -16.90 12.62
C PHE A 144 7.64 -16.89 14.07
N PHE A 145 6.80 -17.29 15.03
CA PHE A 145 7.08 -17.20 16.47
C PHE A 145 8.36 -17.94 16.90
N ASP A 146 8.62 -19.10 16.31
CA ASP A 146 9.72 -20.01 16.65
C ASP A 146 11.11 -19.56 16.17
N ILE A 147 11.19 -18.45 15.43
CA ILE A 147 12.46 -17.94 14.88
C ILE A 147 13.18 -17.04 15.88
N ILE A 148 12.45 -16.53 16.88
CA ILE A 148 13.02 -15.71 17.94
C ILE A 148 13.50 -16.68 19.02
N GLU A 149 14.81 -16.68 19.29
CA GLU A 149 15.36 -17.37 20.47
C GLU A 149 14.70 -16.77 21.72
N GLN A 150 14.17 -17.64 22.60
CA GLN A 150 13.53 -17.26 23.86
C GLN A 150 14.57 -16.90 24.93
#